data_AF-A0A0F8W4P2-F1
#
_entry.id   AF-A0A0F8W4P2-F1
#
_cell.length_a   1.000
_cell.length_b   1.000
_cell.length_c   1.000
_cell.angle_alpha   90.00
_cell.angle_beta   90.00
_cell.angle_gamma   90.00
#
_symmetry.space_group_name_H-M   'P 1'
#
loop_
_entity.id
_entity.type
_entity.pdbx_description
1 polymer ?
#
loop_
_entity_poly.entity_id
_entity_poly.type
_entity_poly.pdbx_seq_one_letter_code
_entity_poly.pdbx_strand_id
1 'polypeptide(L)'
;MADTTVTAITSASFANVSVRSGPVWIDAETAYVIFVDLSNDLVYVKTSDGGATWGSRVVIHAGTIDSVSLWYDRWTLGDIGDTIHIVYLDTASDDVFYRDLDTSDDSLGTEITVFAGVSFT
;
A
#
# COMPACT_ATOMS: atom_id res chain seq x y z
N MET A 1 -1.88 -18.76 -19.25
CA MET A 1 -0.81 -18.88 -18.24
C MET A 1 -1.46 -18.62 -16.89
N ALA A 2 -1.30 -19.53 -15.94
CA ALA A 2 -2.00 -19.44 -14.65
C ALA A 2 -1.31 -18.45 -13.72
N ASP A 3 -2.10 -17.55 -13.15
CA ASP A 3 -1.75 -16.51 -12.18
C ASP A 3 -1.49 -17.11 -10.78
N THR A 4 -0.46 -17.94 -10.71
CA THR A 4 -0.09 -18.69 -9.49
C THR A 4 1.00 -18.01 -8.67
N THR A 5 1.69 -17.01 -9.22
CA THR A 5 2.81 -16.32 -8.54
C THR A 5 2.35 -15.23 -7.59
N VAL A 6 1.33 -14.43 -7.96
CA VAL A 6 0.73 -13.43 -7.06
C VAL A 6 0.12 -14.11 -5.84
N THR A 7 -0.59 -15.23 -6.05
CA THR A 7 -1.26 -15.95 -4.97
C THR A 7 -0.27 -16.59 -3.98
N ALA A 8 0.90 -17.08 -4.42
CA ALA A 8 1.84 -17.78 -3.53
C ALA A 8 2.58 -16.86 -2.54
N ILE A 9 2.89 -15.62 -2.93
CA ILE A 9 3.61 -14.65 -2.08
C ILE A 9 2.65 -13.90 -1.16
N THR A 10 1.44 -13.62 -1.64
CA THR A 10 0.47 -12.79 -0.91
C THR A 10 -0.31 -13.61 0.14
N SER A 11 -0.64 -14.88 -0.13
CA SER A 11 -1.43 -15.74 0.80
C SER A 11 -0.73 -16.11 2.12
N ALA A 12 0.59 -15.99 2.21
CA ALA A 12 1.34 -16.33 3.43
C ALA A 12 1.47 -15.17 4.43
N SER A 13 0.97 -13.98 4.10
CA SER A 13 1.18 -12.76 4.91
C SER A 13 -0.05 -11.87 5.07
N PHE A 14 -1.21 -12.23 4.52
CA PHE A 14 -2.43 -11.44 4.76
C PHE A 14 -2.97 -11.69 6.16
N ALA A 15 -2.86 -10.68 7.04
CA ALA A 15 -3.91 -10.45 8.01
C ALA A 15 -5.20 -10.13 7.22
N ASN A 16 -6.35 -10.73 7.58
CA ASN A 16 -7.65 -10.52 6.91
C ASN A 16 -8.22 -9.14 7.25
N VAL A 17 -7.47 -8.10 6.91
CA VAL A 17 -7.85 -6.70 7.06
C VAL A 17 -8.13 -6.20 5.65
N SER A 18 -9.33 -5.67 5.41
CA SER A 18 -9.88 -5.45 4.07
C SER A 18 -9.04 -4.50 3.20
N VAL A 19 -8.00 -5.00 2.54
CA VAL A 19 -7.29 -4.27 1.49
C VAL A 19 -8.05 -4.48 0.18
N ARG A 20 -9.03 -3.62 -0.11
CA ARG A 20 -9.68 -3.59 -1.44
C ARG A 20 -8.78 -2.90 -2.46
N SER A 21 -7.55 -3.35 -2.60
CA SER A 21 -6.64 -2.86 -3.62
C SER A 21 -5.72 -3.98 -4.04
N GLY A 22 -6.01 -4.57 -5.20
CA GLY A 22 -5.07 -5.46 -5.87
C GLY A 22 -3.79 -4.72 -6.26
N PRO A 23 -2.85 -5.37 -6.97
CA PRO A 23 -1.65 -4.70 -7.44
C PRO A 23 -1.99 -3.40 -8.19
N VAL A 24 -1.31 -2.31 -7.81
CA VAL A 24 -1.35 -1.04 -8.53
C VAL A 24 -0.38 -1.15 -9.70
N TRP A 25 -0.90 -1.48 -10.88
CA TRP A 25 -0.14 -1.49 -12.12
C TRP A 25 0.00 -0.08 -12.68
N ILE A 26 1.24 0.37 -12.89
CA ILE A 26 1.55 1.66 -13.54
C ILE A 26 1.84 1.47 -15.03
N ASP A 27 2.26 0.27 -15.42
CA ASP A 27 2.43 -0.19 -16.80
C ASP A 27 2.31 -1.73 -16.85
N ALA A 28 2.75 -2.38 -17.95
CA ALA A 28 2.64 -3.83 -18.12
C ALA A 28 3.68 -4.64 -17.34
N GLU A 29 4.77 -4.02 -16.90
CA GLU A 29 5.90 -4.65 -16.23
C GLU A 29 5.96 -4.28 -14.74
N THR A 30 5.51 -3.08 -14.39
CA THR A 30 5.67 -2.49 -13.06
C THR A 30 4.37 -2.43 -12.28
N ALA A 31 4.39 -3.01 -11.08
CA ALA A 31 3.30 -2.96 -10.12
C ALA A 31 3.75 -2.91 -8.67
N TYR A 32 2.88 -2.36 -7.82
CA TYR A 32 3.04 -2.27 -6.38
C TYR A 32 1.94 -3.03 -5.67
N VAL A 33 2.30 -3.82 -4.65
CA VAL A 33 1.34 -4.45 -3.75
C VAL A 33 1.57 -3.91 -2.36
N ILE A 34 0.58 -3.19 -1.84
CA ILE A 34 0.57 -2.60 -0.50
C ILE A 34 -0.23 -3.54 0.41
N PHE A 35 0.32 -3.93 1.55
CA PHE A 35 -0.33 -4.86 2.47
C PHE A 35 0.19 -4.69 3.90
N VAL A 36 -0.55 -5.25 4.86
CA VAL A 36 -0.13 -5.36 6.26
C VAL A 36 0.64 -6.67 6.42
N ASP A 37 1.85 -6.62 6.94
CA ASP A 37 2.70 -7.81 7.12
C ASP A 37 2.43 -8.57 8.42
N LEU A 38 3.21 -9.61 8.69
CA LEU A 38 3.05 -10.44 9.90
C LEU A 38 3.43 -9.72 11.21
N SER A 39 4.11 -8.57 11.12
CA SER A 39 4.43 -7.68 12.24
C SER A 39 3.33 -6.64 12.46
N ASN A 40 2.28 -6.66 11.63
CA ASN A 40 1.23 -5.66 11.51
C ASN A 40 1.67 -4.32 10.90
N ASP A 41 2.88 -4.25 10.35
CA ASP A 41 3.41 -3.05 9.70
C ASP A 41 2.79 -2.85 8.32
N LEU A 42 2.62 -1.59 7.89
CA LEU A 42 2.21 -1.29 6.52
C LEU A 42 3.44 -1.32 5.61
N VAL A 43 3.43 -2.21 4.62
CA VAL A 43 4.56 -2.39 3.69
C VAL A 43 4.10 -2.42 2.25
N TYR A 44 5.04 -2.23 1.32
CA TYR A 44 4.84 -2.59 -0.08
C TYR A 44 5.93 -3.49 -0.63
N VAL A 45 5.60 -4.23 -1.70
CA VAL A 45 6.56 -4.87 -2.60
C VAL A 45 6.31 -4.41 -4.03
N LYS A 46 7.37 -4.40 -4.83
CA LYS A 46 7.34 -3.96 -6.24
C LYS A 46 7.78 -5.10 -7.16
N THR A 47 7.16 -5.19 -8.33
CA THR A 47 7.66 -5.96 -9.48
C THR A 47 8.04 -5.00 -10.60
N SER A 48 8.99 -5.41 -11.45
CA SER A 48 9.38 -4.73 -12.68
C SER A 48 9.52 -5.70 -13.84
N ASP A 49 8.88 -6.88 -13.75
CA ASP A 49 8.96 -7.96 -14.73
C ASP A 49 7.60 -8.64 -14.94
N GLY A 50 6.51 -7.87 -14.81
CA GLY A 50 5.15 -8.37 -15.03
C GLY A 50 4.69 -9.35 -13.95
N GLY A 51 5.22 -9.23 -12.73
CA GLY A 51 4.86 -10.08 -11.59
C GLY A 51 5.55 -11.45 -11.58
N ALA A 52 6.60 -11.64 -12.38
CA ALA A 52 7.40 -12.86 -12.36
C ALA A 52 8.29 -12.93 -11.10
N THR A 53 8.84 -11.79 -10.67
CA THR A 53 9.55 -11.62 -9.41
C THR A 53 9.07 -10.39 -8.65
N TRP A 54 9.28 -10.40 -7.33
CA TRP A 54 8.90 -9.32 -6.41
C TRP A 54 10.11 -8.95 -5.55
N GLY A 55 10.35 -7.65 -5.39
CA GLY A 55 11.45 -7.11 -4.60
C GLY A 55 11.28 -7.33 -3.08
N SER A 56 12.23 -6.81 -2.31
CA SER A 56 12.15 -6.79 -0.85
C SER A 56 11.00 -5.90 -0.37
N ARG A 57 10.48 -6.19 0.82
CA ARG A 57 9.49 -5.35 1.50
C ARG A 57 10.09 -3.98 1.83
N VAL A 58 9.34 -2.92 1.54
CA VAL A 58 9.64 -1.56 1.94
C VAL A 58 8.58 -1.10 2.94
N VAL A 59 9.01 -0.58 4.09
CA VAL A 59 8.11 -0.14 5.15
C VAL A 59 7.53 1.22 4.81
N ILE A 60 6.20 1.30 4.73
CA ILE A 60 5.45 2.55 4.63
C ILE A 60 5.23 3.12 6.02
N HIS A 61 4.81 2.29 6.98
CA HIS A 61 4.61 2.67 8.38
C HIS A 61 4.89 1.49 9.29
N ALA A 62 5.63 1.73 10.38
CA ALA A 62 5.87 0.74 11.41
C ALA A 62 4.87 0.97 12.55
N GLY A 63 3.95 0.03 12.75
CA GLY A 63 2.78 0.23 13.61
C GLY A 63 1.83 -0.96 13.58
N THR A 64 0.67 -0.84 14.23
CA THR A 64 -0.37 -1.88 14.17
C THR A 64 -1.53 -1.36 13.35
N ILE A 65 -1.62 -1.82 12.10
CA ILE A 65 -2.62 -1.34 11.14
C ILE A 65 -3.92 -2.14 11.24
N ASP A 66 -5.04 -1.43 11.40
CA ASP A 66 -6.38 -2.03 11.38
C ASP A 66 -7.15 -1.79 10.08
N SER A 67 -6.78 -0.81 9.27
CA SER A 67 -7.42 -0.59 7.98
C SER A 67 -6.51 0.20 7.05
N VAL A 68 -6.57 -0.10 5.76
CA VAL A 68 -5.84 0.64 4.72
C VAL A 68 -6.72 0.82 3.49
N SER A 69 -6.63 2.00 2.88
CA SER A 69 -7.19 2.33 1.58
C SER A 69 -6.15 3.05 0.74
N LEU A 70 -6.24 2.90 -0.58
CA LEU A 70 -5.33 3.59 -1.49
C LEU A 70 -6.03 3.98 -2.79
N TRP A 71 -5.46 4.97 -3.46
CA TRP A 71 -5.88 5.46 -4.78
C TRP A 71 -4.64 5.89 -5.57
N TYR A 72 -4.58 5.56 -6.85
CA TYR A 72 -3.50 5.99 -7.74
C TYR A 72 -4.00 7.11 -8.65
N ASP A 73 -3.20 8.16 -8.86
CA ASP A 73 -3.55 9.31 -9.67
C ASP A 73 -4.23 8.93 -10.99
N ARG A 74 -3.58 8.07 -11.77
CA ARG A 74 -4.08 7.69 -13.10
C ARG A 74 -5.33 6.80 -13.10
N TRP A 75 -5.85 6.42 -11.92
CA TRP A 75 -7.19 5.84 -11.82
C TRP A 75 -8.28 6.91 -11.95
N THR A 76 -7.97 8.19 -11.75
CA THR A 76 -8.86 9.30 -12.06
C THR A 76 -8.68 9.73 -13.51
N LEU A 77 -9.78 9.80 -14.24
CA LEU A 77 -9.76 10.20 -15.65
C LEU A 77 -9.25 11.64 -15.80
N GLY A 78 -8.20 11.81 -16.61
CA GLY A 78 -7.60 13.10 -16.91
C GLY A 78 -6.46 13.49 -15.96
N ASP A 79 -6.20 12.69 -14.93
CA ASP A 79 -5.00 12.83 -14.11
C ASP A 79 -3.80 12.18 -14.80
N ILE A 80 -2.63 12.81 -14.65
CA ILE A 80 -1.35 12.37 -15.20
C ILE A 80 -0.29 12.21 -14.12
N GLY A 81 -0.65 12.38 -12.85
CA GLY A 81 0.25 12.18 -11.73
C GLY A 81 0.75 10.74 -11.61
N ASP A 82 1.82 10.59 -10.85
CA ASP A 82 2.52 9.32 -10.63
C ASP A 82 2.47 8.90 -9.16
N THR A 83 1.49 9.40 -8.41
CA THR A 83 1.41 9.19 -6.96
C THR A 83 0.37 8.15 -6.59
N ILE A 84 0.78 7.21 -5.72
CA ILE A 84 -0.14 6.33 -4.98
C ILE A 84 -0.41 6.98 -3.62
N HIS A 85 -1.66 7.34 -3.41
CA HIS A 85 -2.18 7.91 -2.17
C HIS A 85 -2.60 6.79 -1.23
N ILE A 86 -2.08 6.79 -0.01
CA ILE A 86 -2.30 5.72 0.97
C ILE A 86 -2.85 6.34 2.25
N VAL A 87 -3.99 5.83 2.73
CA VAL A 87 -4.62 6.22 4.00
C VAL A 87 -4.77 4.98 4.86
N TYR A 88 -4.41 5.07 6.13
CA TYR A 88 -4.44 3.94 7.05
C TYR A 88 -4.82 4.35 8.47
N LEU A 89 -5.38 3.40 9.22
CA LEU A 89 -5.70 3.52 10.63
C LEU A 89 -4.69 2.72 11.44
N ASP A 90 -4.02 3.38 12.39
CA ASP A 90 -3.13 2.75 13.36
C ASP A 90 -3.84 2.62 14.71
N THR A 91 -3.81 1.43 15.31
CA THR A 91 -4.52 1.15 16.57
C THR A 91 -3.71 1.43 17.83
N ALA A 92 -2.41 1.70 17.72
CA ALA A 92 -1.63 2.09 18.89
C ALA A 92 -1.94 3.55 19.28
N SER A 93 -2.29 4.35 18.29
CA SER A 93 -2.64 5.78 18.43
C SER A 93 -4.12 6.09 18.21
N ASP A 94 -4.89 5.17 17.60
CA ASP A 94 -6.26 5.40 17.12
C ASP A 94 -6.35 6.56 16.09
N ASP A 95 -5.23 6.83 15.42
CA ASP A 95 -5.07 7.93 14.47
C ASP A 95 -5.24 7.44 13.02
N VAL A 96 -5.77 8.33 12.17
CA VAL A 96 -5.78 8.12 10.72
C VAL A 96 -4.61 8.88 10.12
N PHE A 97 -3.79 8.17 9.36
CA PHE A 97 -2.62 8.69 8.68
C PHE A 97 -2.80 8.68 7.17
N TYR A 98 -2.05 9.57 6.52
CA TYR A 98 -1.87 9.61 5.07
C TYR A 98 -0.38 9.63 4.75
N ARG A 99 0.01 8.89 3.72
CA ARG A 99 1.34 8.93 3.11
C ARG A 99 1.23 8.65 1.62
N ASP A 100 2.02 9.37 0.82
CA ASP A 100 2.14 9.14 -0.61
C ASP A 100 3.38 8.30 -0.96
N LEU A 101 3.29 7.60 -2.09
CA LEU A 101 4.38 6.93 -2.77
C LEU A 101 4.48 7.45 -4.20
N ASP A 102 5.59 8.11 -4.55
CA ASP A 102 5.88 8.55 -5.92
C ASP A 102 6.42 7.36 -6.72
N THR A 103 5.70 6.98 -7.77
CA THR A 103 6.07 5.82 -8.61
C THR A 103 7.12 6.13 -9.66
N SER A 104 7.52 7.40 -9.80
CA SER A 104 8.62 7.82 -10.69
C SER A 104 10.00 7.49 -10.12
N ASP A 105 10.14 7.49 -8.79
CA ASP A 105 11.42 7.25 -8.09
C ASP A 105 11.34 6.36 -6.84
N ASP A 106 10.16 5.81 -6.55
CA ASP A 106 9.85 4.96 -5.38
C ASP A 106 9.99 5.69 -4.03
N SER A 107 9.99 7.03 -4.01
CA SER A 107 10.09 7.81 -2.78
C SER A 107 8.78 7.83 -1.99
N LEU A 108 8.89 7.72 -0.66
CA LEU A 108 7.76 7.92 0.25
C LEU A 108 7.72 9.38 0.71
N GLY A 109 6.52 9.96 0.66
CA GLY A 109 6.26 11.28 1.20
C GLY A 109 6.36 11.35 2.72
N THR A 110 6.26 12.58 3.23
CA THR A 110 6.12 12.82 4.67
C THR A 110 4.75 12.34 5.12
N GLU A 111 4.69 11.55 6.19
CA GLU A 111 3.42 11.11 6.76
C GLU A 111 2.70 12.25 7.46
N ILE A 112 1.39 12.25 7.29
CA ILE A 112 0.49 13.29 7.80
C ILE A 112 -0.56 12.60 8.67
N THR A 113 -0.74 13.08 9.90
CA THR A 113 -1.91 12.73 10.71
C THR A 113 -3.13 13.47 10.14
N VAL A 114 -4.01 12.71 9.48
CA VAL A 114 -5.28 13.23 8.93
C VAL A 114 -6.30 13.46 10.05
N PHE A 115 -6.30 12.57 11.03
CA PHE A 115 -7.17 12.66 12.19
C PHE A 115 -6.44 12.10 13.42
N ALA A 116 -6.40 12.90 14.49
CA ALA A 116 -5.88 12.47 15.79
C ALA A 116 -7.05 11.92 16.64
N GLY A 117 -7.03 10.63 16.94
CA GLY A 117 -8.01 9.90 17.71
C GLY A 117 -8.00 10.29 19.17
N VAL A 118 -8.61 11.42 19.51
CA VAL A 118 -8.74 11.88 20.90
C VAL A 118 -10.19 12.26 21.24
N SER A 119 -11.05 11.25 21.35
CA SER A 119 -12.44 11.30 21.86
C SER A 119 -13.43 12.18 21.09
N PHE A 120 -14.63 11.65 20.81
CA PHE A 120 -15.77 12.51 20.49
C PHE A 120 -16.04 13.46 21.66
N THR A 121 -16.15 14.76 21.38
CA THR A 121 -16.82 15.71 22.29
C THR A 121 -18.28 15.86 21.89
#